data_AF-A0A1V6F1N1-F1
#
_entry.id   AF-A0A1V6F1N1-F1
#
_cell.length_a   1.000
_cell.length_b   1.000
_cell.length_c   1.000
_cell.angle_alpha   90.00
_cell.angle_beta   90.00
_cell.angle_gamma   90.00
#
_symmetry.space_group_name_H-M   'P 1'
#
loop_
_entity.id
_entity.type
_entity.pdbx_description
1 polymer ?
#
loop_
_entity_poly.entity_id
_entity_poly.type
_entity_poly.pdbx_seq_one_letter_code
_entity_poly.pdbx_strand_id
1 'polypeptide(L)'
;MDLSGLKWPVLILVIVGIGFLASSPGINFMVGRYTKATPGQDAELDTRDEAGLTRIGGYLLYQWRYQRAYDIMKLAVDRYGASGANCWYNKYRMAKCLEKLGRIQESCALLEELMAANAHAVDARVADNNNLKLRVTKIKEVNDLQ
;
A
#
# COMPACT_ATOMS: atom_id res chain seq x y z
N MET A 1 -26.06 0.86 -37.37
CA MET A 1 -25.58 -0.39 -36.77
C MET A 1 -26.11 -0.46 -35.35
N ASP A 2 -26.99 -1.43 -35.08
CA ASP A 2 -27.63 -1.58 -33.78
C ASP A 2 -26.63 -2.19 -32.78
N LEU A 3 -26.03 -1.34 -31.93
CA LEU A 3 -24.99 -1.70 -30.96
C LEU A 3 -25.55 -2.50 -29.76
N SER A 4 -26.85 -2.77 -29.72
CA SER A 4 -27.54 -3.48 -28.64
C SER A 4 -27.01 -4.89 -28.39
N GLY A 5 -26.61 -5.62 -29.44
CA GLY A 5 -26.02 -6.96 -29.32
C GLY A 5 -24.57 -6.98 -28.82
N LEU A 6 -23.79 -5.92 -29.05
CA LEU A 6 -22.36 -5.84 -28.65
C LEU A 6 -22.16 -5.36 -27.21
N LYS A 7 -23.14 -4.61 -26.66
CA LYS A 7 -23.08 -4.07 -25.29
C LYS A 7 -22.91 -5.15 -24.23
N TRP A 8 -23.67 -6.25 -24.35
CA TRP A 8 -23.65 -7.33 -23.36
C TRP A 8 -22.32 -8.10 -23.32
N PRO A 9 -21.76 -8.56 -24.46
CA PRO A 9 -20.43 -9.15 -24.48
C PRO A 9 -19.34 -8.23 -23.93
N VAL A 10 -19.37 -6.93 -24.26
CA VAL A 10 -18.40 -5.96 -23.75
C VAL A 10 -18.53 -5.80 -22.23
N LEU A 11 -19.75 -5.67 -21.70
CA LEU A 11 -20.00 -5.60 -20.26
C LEU A 11 -19.50 -6.85 -19.53
N ILE A 12 -19.78 -8.03 -20.08
CA ILE A 12 -19.30 -9.30 -19.52
C ILE A 12 -17.77 -9.32 -19.49
N LEU A 13 -17.11 -8.96 -20.58
CA LEU A 13 -15.65 -8.89 -20.66
C LEU A 13 -15.07 -7.92 -19.63
N VAL A 14 -15.70 -6.76 -19.41
CA VAL A 14 -15.27 -5.80 -18.38
C VAL A 14 -15.39 -6.39 -16.99
N ILE A 15 -16.51 -7.04 -16.66
CA ILE A 15 -16.73 -7.66 -15.33
C ILE A 15 -15.73 -8.79 -15.09
N VAL A 16 -15.54 -9.68 -16.07
CA VAL A 16 -14.56 -10.77 -16.00
C VAL A 16 -13.14 -10.20 -15.85
N GLY A 17 -12.81 -9.14 -16.59
CA GLY A 17 -11.53 -8.45 -16.48
C GLY A 17 -11.28 -7.86 -15.09
N ILE A 18 -12.28 -7.20 -14.50
CA ILE A 18 -12.19 -6.68 -13.12
C ILE A 18 -12.01 -7.84 -12.12
N GLY A 19 -12.80 -8.91 -12.27
CA GLY A 19 -12.68 -10.12 -11.44
C GLY A 19 -11.29 -10.75 -11.53
N PHE A 20 -10.71 -10.80 -12.73
CA PHE A 20 -9.34 -11.25 -12.94
C PHE A 20 -8.34 -10.34 -12.23
N LEU A 21 -8.42 -9.01 -12.39
CA LEU A 21 -7.49 -8.07 -11.75
C LEU A 21 -7.56 -8.12 -10.21
N ALA A 22 -8.74 -8.42 -9.65
CA ALA A 22 -8.93 -8.64 -8.22
C ALA A 22 -8.32 -9.97 -7.70
N SER A 23 -8.14 -10.95 -8.59
CA SER A 23 -7.57 -12.27 -8.25
C SER A 23 -6.06 -12.24 -8.01
N SER A 24 -5.50 -13.27 -7.36
CA SER A 24 -4.05 -13.37 -7.12
C SER A 24 -3.20 -13.31 -8.40
N PRO A 25 -3.54 -14.02 -9.51
CA PRO A 25 -2.85 -13.84 -10.79
C PRO A 25 -2.91 -12.42 -11.34
N GLY A 26 -4.08 -11.77 -11.27
CA GLY A 26 -4.24 -10.39 -11.76
C GLY A 26 -3.45 -9.38 -10.94
N ILE A 27 -3.40 -9.54 -9.62
CA ILE A 27 -2.54 -8.74 -8.74
C ILE A 27 -1.07 -8.90 -9.12
N ASN A 28 -0.60 -10.13 -9.34
CA ASN A 28 0.79 -10.39 -9.75
C ASN A 28 1.10 -9.74 -11.11
N PHE A 29 0.17 -9.83 -12.06
CA PHE A 29 0.27 -9.15 -13.34
C PHE A 29 0.40 -7.63 -13.17
N MET A 30 -0.45 -7.00 -12.34
CA MET A 30 -0.39 -5.56 -12.10
C MET A 30 0.91 -5.14 -11.39
N VAL A 31 1.35 -5.89 -10.38
CA VAL A 31 2.64 -5.63 -9.71
C VAL A 31 3.79 -5.73 -10.70
N GLY A 32 3.80 -6.76 -11.56
CA GLY A 32 4.78 -6.88 -12.65
C GLY A 32 4.73 -5.69 -13.61
N ARG A 33 3.53 -5.23 -13.96
CA ARG A 33 3.33 -4.05 -14.84
C ARG A 33 3.88 -2.76 -14.23
N TYR A 34 3.74 -2.55 -12.93
CA TYR A 34 4.25 -1.37 -12.19
C TYR A 34 5.72 -1.49 -11.74
N THR A 35 6.36 -2.64 -11.98
CA THR A 35 7.77 -2.85 -11.64
C THR A 35 8.65 -3.05 -12.85
N LYS A 36 8.05 -3.03 -14.06
CA LYS A 36 8.74 -3.23 -15.34
C LYS A 36 9.71 -2.10 -15.67
N ALA A 37 9.37 -0.86 -15.34
CA ALA A 37 10.24 0.28 -15.58
C ALA A 37 11.40 0.30 -14.56
N THR A 38 12.56 0.80 -14.99
CA THR A 38 13.68 1.06 -14.07
C THR A 38 13.43 2.40 -13.37
N PRO A 39 13.42 2.45 -12.03
CA PRO A 39 13.22 3.70 -11.31
C PRO A 39 14.27 4.77 -11.68
N GLY A 40 13.86 6.03 -11.71
CA GLY A 40 14.71 7.20 -11.98
C GLY A 40 14.89 7.54 -13.46
N GLN A 41 14.30 6.78 -14.38
CA GLN A 41 14.38 7.04 -15.83
C GLN A 41 13.31 8.02 -16.31
N ASP A 42 12.10 7.95 -15.74
CA ASP A 42 10.96 8.79 -16.09
C ASP A 42 10.16 9.08 -14.82
N ALA A 43 10.20 10.34 -14.38
CA ALA A 43 9.58 10.77 -13.13
C ALA A 43 8.05 10.65 -13.15
N GLU A 44 7.40 10.86 -14.30
CA GLU A 44 5.95 10.72 -14.43
C GLU A 44 5.56 9.24 -14.34
N LEU A 45 6.32 8.39 -15.03
CA LEU A 45 6.15 6.94 -15.00
C LEU A 45 6.36 6.37 -13.59
N ASP A 46 7.41 6.80 -12.90
CA ASP A 46 7.72 6.38 -11.52
C ASP A 46 6.61 6.78 -10.56
N THR A 47 6.10 8.01 -10.67
CA THR A 47 4.98 8.50 -9.85
C THR A 47 3.72 7.64 -10.10
N ARG A 48 3.43 7.32 -11.35
CA ARG A 48 2.28 6.48 -11.72
C ARG A 48 2.44 5.06 -11.17
N ASP A 49 3.61 4.47 -11.35
CA ASP A 49 3.88 3.09 -10.99
C ASP A 49 3.95 2.92 -9.45
N GLU A 50 4.54 3.87 -8.73
CA GLU A 50 4.46 3.97 -7.25
C GLU A 50 3.00 4.05 -6.77
N ALA A 51 2.21 4.95 -7.37
CA ALA A 51 0.81 5.10 -7.01
C ALA A 51 0.01 3.83 -7.32
N GLY A 52 0.36 3.10 -8.38
CA GLY A 52 -0.19 1.79 -8.72
C GLY A 52 0.04 0.75 -7.62
N LEU A 53 1.29 0.58 -7.19
CA LEU A 53 1.66 -0.33 -6.09
C LEU A 53 0.97 0.07 -4.77
N THR A 54 0.94 1.38 -4.48
CA THR A 54 0.30 1.96 -3.28
C THR A 54 -1.20 1.65 -3.23
N ARG A 55 -1.90 1.68 -4.38
CA ARG A 55 -3.33 1.33 -4.47
C ARG A 55 -3.56 -0.17 -4.30
N ILE A 56 -2.74 -1.02 -4.92
CA ILE A 56 -2.82 -2.49 -4.77
C ILE A 56 -2.61 -2.88 -3.30
N GLY A 57 -1.57 -2.34 -2.65
CA GLY A 57 -1.33 -2.58 -1.22
C GLY A 57 -2.54 -2.19 -0.37
N GLY A 58 -3.12 -1.01 -0.63
CA GLY A 58 -4.33 -0.56 0.08
C GLY A 58 -5.54 -1.48 -0.14
N TYR A 59 -5.79 -1.88 -1.38
CA TYR A 59 -6.86 -2.83 -1.72
C TYR A 59 -6.72 -4.17 -0.97
N LEU A 60 -5.49 -4.70 -0.90
CA LEU A 60 -5.21 -5.95 -0.19
C LEU A 60 -5.35 -5.80 1.33
N LEU A 61 -4.97 -4.65 1.88
CA LEU A 61 -5.19 -4.33 3.29
C LEU A 61 -6.68 -4.35 3.64
N TYR A 62 -7.55 -3.81 2.78
CA TYR A 62 -9.01 -3.85 2.97
C TYR A 62 -9.60 -5.26 2.84
N GLN A 63 -8.93 -6.16 2.12
CA GLN A 63 -9.29 -7.58 2.04
C GLN A 63 -8.65 -8.45 3.14
N TRP A 64 -8.04 -7.84 4.16
CA TRP A 64 -7.34 -8.55 5.24
C TRP A 64 -6.18 -9.43 4.77
N ARG A 65 -5.66 -9.20 3.55
CA ARG A 65 -4.50 -9.91 2.99
C ARG A 65 -3.20 -9.23 3.44
N TYR A 66 -2.98 -9.17 4.75
CA TYR A 66 -1.99 -8.30 5.38
C TYR A 66 -0.55 -8.56 4.93
N GLN A 67 -0.12 -9.82 4.81
CA GLN A 67 1.23 -10.14 4.35
C GLN A 67 1.47 -9.61 2.93
N ARG A 68 0.54 -9.87 2.02
CA ARG A 68 0.68 -9.43 0.62
C ARG A 68 0.60 -7.92 0.49
N ALA A 69 -0.24 -7.27 1.30
CA ALA A 69 -0.32 -5.81 1.38
C ALA A 69 1.02 -5.21 1.84
N TYR A 70 1.60 -5.77 2.92
CA TYR A 70 2.91 -5.37 3.44
C TYR A 70 4.00 -5.52 2.39
N ASP A 71 4.11 -6.67 1.72
CA ASP A 71 5.16 -6.93 0.73
C ASP A 71 5.12 -5.93 -0.42
N ILE A 72 3.93 -5.58 -0.92
CA ILE A 72 3.75 -4.65 -2.04
C ILE A 72 4.03 -3.20 -1.62
N MET A 73 3.61 -2.80 -0.42
CA MET A 73 3.93 -1.47 0.12
C MET A 73 5.43 -1.34 0.38
N LYS A 74 6.06 -2.39 0.95
CA LYS A 74 7.50 -2.46 1.16
C LYS A 74 8.24 -2.36 -0.17
N LEU A 75 7.80 -3.11 -1.19
CA LEU A 75 8.36 -3.02 -2.55
C LEU A 75 8.30 -1.59 -3.12
N ALA A 76 7.19 -0.88 -2.92
CA ALA A 76 7.08 0.52 -3.36
C ALA A 76 8.07 1.42 -2.61
N VAL A 77 8.15 1.29 -1.28
CA VAL A 77 9.09 2.06 -0.44
C VAL A 77 10.54 1.76 -0.79
N ASP A 78 10.90 0.49 -0.97
CA ASP A 78 12.26 0.06 -1.33
C ASP A 78 12.67 0.60 -2.72
N ARG A 79 11.73 0.67 -3.66
CA ARG A 79 12.01 1.11 -5.04
C ARG A 79 12.14 2.63 -5.18
N TYR A 80 11.30 3.40 -4.51
CA TYR A 80 11.21 4.85 -4.71
C TYR A 80 11.74 5.67 -3.53
N GLY A 81 12.07 5.03 -2.41
CA GLY A 81 12.69 5.65 -1.25
C GLY A 81 11.85 6.77 -0.63
N ALA A 82 12.51 7.67 0.10
CA ALA A 82 11.87 8.84 0.71
C ALA A 82 11.38 9.88 -0.32
N SER A 83 11.88 9.81 -1.56
CA SER A 83 11.41 10.63 -2.68
C SER A 83 10.06 10.19 -3.24
N GLY A 84 9.61 8.97 -2.94
CA GLY A 84 8.30 8.48 -3.34
C GLY A 84 7.17 9.27 -2.69
N ALA A 85 6.22 9.76 -3.49
CA ALA A 85 5.10 10.58 -3.04
C ALA A 85 4.17 9.86 -2.05
N ASN A 86 4.24 8.52 -2.00
CA ASN A 86 3.44 7.70 -1.11
C ASN A 86 4.28 6.94 -0.09
N CYS A 87 5.58 7.24 0.05
CA CYS A 87 6.49 6.53 0.95
C CYS A 87 5.98 6.53 2.40
N TRP A 88 5.67 7.70 2.94
CA TRP A 88 5.20 7.86 4.32
C TRP A 88 3.83 7.19 4.56
N TYR A 89 2.91 7.34 3.61
CA TYR A 89 1.61 6.68 3.68
C TYR A 89 1.71 5.15 3.57
N ASN A 90 2.63 4.64 2.76
CA ASN A 90 2.92 3.21 2.67
C ASN A 90 3.48 2.69 3.99
N LYS A 91 4.49 3.35 4.57
CA LYS A 91 4.99 3.01 5.91
C LYS A 91 3.88 3.01 6.95
N TYR A 92 3.07 4.07 7.02
CA TYR A 92 1.96 4.12 7.98
C TYR A 92 0.98 2.94 7.87
N ARG A 93 0.70 2.48 6.63
CA ARG A 93 -0.16 1.31 6.39
C ARG A 93 0.57 -0.02 6.60
N MET A 94 1.89 -0.08 6.39
CA MET A 94 2.72 -1.23 6.74
C MET A 94 2.69 -1.50 8.25
N ALA A 95 2.77 -0.47 9.11
CA ALA A 95 2.62 -0.64 10.56
C ALA A 95 1.29 -1.34 10.91
N LYS A 96 0.18 -0.93 10.28
CA LYS A 96 -1.11 -1.61 10.46
C LYS A 96 -1.07 -3.07 9.99
N CYS A 97 -0.37 -3.38 8.90
CA CYS A 97 -0.22 -4.76 8.45
C CYS A 97 0.58 -5.59 9.46
N LEU A 98 1.68 -5.04 9.98
CA LEU A 98 2.56 -5.68 10.96
C LEU A 98 1.81 -5.99 12.27
N GLU A 99 0.99 -5.07 12.78
CA GLU A 99 0.12 -5.32 13.93
C GLU A 99 -0.81 -6.53 13.69
N LYS A 100 -1.44 -6.57 12.51
CA LYS A 100 -2.37 -7.64 12.15
C LYS A 100 -1.70 -8.99 11.89
N LEU A 101 -0.39 -8.98 11.64
CA LEU A 101 0.45 -10.17 11.52
C LEU A 101 1.08 -10.59 12.86
N GLY A 102 0.82 -9.88 13.96
CA GLY A 102 1.44 -10.13 15.26
C GLY A 102 2.91 -9.72 15.35
N ARG A 103 3.44 -9.00 14.35
CA ARG A 103 4.82 -8.49 14.31
C ARG A 103 4.89 -7.15 15.02
N ILE A 104 4.60 -7.17 16.32
CA ILE A 104 4.28 -5.96 17.09
C ILE A 104 5.50 -5.02 17.21
N GLN A 105 6.68 -5.57 17.48
CA GLN A 105 7.91 -4.80 17.62
C GLN A 105 8.24 -4.03 16.34
N GLU A 106 8.09 -4.68 15.18
CA GLU A 106 8.31 -4.05 13.88
C GLU A 106 7.28 -2.96 13.59
N SER A 107 6.02 -3.14 14.02
CA SER A 107 5.03 -2.08 13.89
C SER A 107 5.40 -0.86 14.74
N CYS A 108 5.76 -1.07 16.01
CA CYS A 108 6.18 0.01 16.90
C CYS A 108 7.39 0.76 16.34
N ALA A 109 8.42 0.04 15.87
CA ALA A 109 9.60 0.65 15.26
C ALA A 109 9.24 1.52 14.05
N LEU A 110 8.31 1.07 13.20
CA LEU A 110 7.86 1.83 12.05
C LEU A 110 7.02 3.06 12.45
N LEU A 111 6.21 2.98 13.50
CA LEU A 111 5.48 4.13 14.03
C LEU A 111 6.43 5.15 14.67
N GLU A 112 7.46 4.68 15.37
CA GLU A 112 8.53 5.51 15.93
C GLU A 112 9.34 6.21 14.84
N GLU A 113 9.63 5.52 13.73
CA GLU A 113 10.25 6.12 12.53
C GLU A 113 9.38 7.25 11.95
N LEU A 114 8.07 7.04 11.83
CA LEU A 114 7.14 8.06 11.34
C LEU A 114 7.09 9.30 12.25
N MET A 115 7.14 9.10 13.57
CA MET A 115 7.22 10.19 14.53
C MET A 115 8.53 10.96 14.42
N ALA A 116 9.66 10.25 14.35
CA ALA A 116 10.99 10.84 14.23
C ALA A 116 11.14 11.67 12.94
N ALA A 117 10.55 11.20 11.83
CA ALA A 117 10.52 11.91 10.56
C ALA A 117 9.48 13.04 10.49
N ASN A 118 8.65 13.22 11.52
CA ASN A 118 7.48 14.12 11.51
C ASN A 118 6.63 13.92 10.23
N ALA A 119 6.33 12.66 9.91
CA ALA A 119 5.77 12.27 8.62
C ALA A 119 4.41 12.94 8.30
N HIS A 120 3.62 13.31 9.31
CA HIS A 120 2.37 14.05 9.13
C HIS A 120 2.56 15.41 8.45
N ALA A 121 3.68 16.10 8.71
CA ALA A 121 3.97 17.38 8.09
C ALA A 121 4.26 17.26 6.58
N VAL A 122 4.71 16.09 6.13
CA VAL A 122 4.95 15.79 4.71
C VAL A 122 3.70 15.18 4.06
N ASP A 123 2.99 14.32 4.79
CA ASP A 123 1.82 13.60 4.30
C ASP A 123 0.71 13.56 5.35
N ALA A 124 -0.30 14.41 5.15
CA ALA A 124 -1.45 14.56 6.05
C ALA A 124 -2.31 13.29 6.21
N ARG A 125 -2.09 12.25 5.38
CA ARG A 125 -2.77 10.94 5.53
C ARG A 125 -2.16 10.10 6.65
N VAL A 126 -0.93 10.40 7.06
CA VAL A 126 -0.31 9.83 8.26
C VAL A 126 -0.88 10.54 9.47
N ALA A 127 -1.14 9.82 10.57
CA ALA A 127 -1.59 10.46 11.81
C ALA A 127 -0.50 11.38 12.39
N ASP A 128 -0.89 12.43 13.10
CA ASP A 128 0.06 13.30 13.80
C ASP A 128 0.83 12.58 14.91
N ASN A 129 1.95 13.16 15.33
CA ASN A 129 2.85 12.54 16.29
C ASN A 129 2.20 12.24 17.65
N ASN A 130 1.19 13.02 18.10
CA ASN A 130 0.52 12.72 19.36
C ASN A 130 -0.34 11.45 19.23
N ASN A 131 -1.06 11.32 18.12
CA ASN A 131 -1.84 10.13 17.80
C ASN A 131 -0.96 8.90 17.57
N LEU A 132 0.18 9.04 16.89
CA LEU A 132 1.15 7.96 16.71
C LEU A 132 1.72 7.51 18.06
N LYS A 133 2.09 8.45 18.94
CA LYS A 133 2.59 8.14 20.28
C LYS A 133 1.55 7.39 21.11
N LEU A 134 0.31 7.87 21.12
CA LEU A 134 -0.79 7.19 21.82
C LEU A 134 -0.98 5.76 21.30
N ARG A 135 -0.92 5.57 19.97
CA ARG A 135 -1.03 4.25 19.35
C ARG A 135 0.12 3.33 19.78
N VAL A 136 1.37 3.80 19.76
CA VAL A 136 2.53 3.01 20.21
C VAL A 136 2.38 2.62 21.68
N THR A 137 2.06 3.57 22.57
CA THR A 137 1.86 3.28 24.00
C THR A 137 0.80 2.20 24.20
N LYS A 138 -0.35 2.32 23.53
CA LYS A 138 -1.43 1.33 23.63
C LYS A 138 -1.04 -0.04 23.09
N ILE A 139 -0.30 -0.08 21.98
CA ILE A 139 0.19 -1.34 21.42
C ILE A 139 1.16 -1.99 22.41
N LYS A 140 2.09 -1.23 22.99
CA LYS A 140 3.05 -1.75 23.98
C LYS A 140 2.33 -2.29 25.22
N GLU A 141 1.40 -1.52 25.77
CA GLU A 141 0.58 -1.92 26.93
C GLU A 141 -0.21 -3.20 26.69
N VAL A 142 -0.90 -3.33 25.55
CA VAL A 142 -1.74 -4.51 25.24
C VAL A 142 -0.91 -5.77 24.96
N ASN A 143 0.36 -5.63 24.58
CA ASN A 143 1.24 -6.74 24.21
C ASN A 143 2.38 -6.96 25.21
N ASP A 144 2.30 -6.38 26.42
CA ASP A 144 3.30 -6.46 27.48
C ASP A 144 4.74 -6.13 27.01
N LEU A 145 4.87 -5.21 26.06
CA LEU A 145 6.16 -4.72 25.59
C LEU A 145 6.58 -3.53 26.45
N GLN A 146 7.80 -3.58 26.98
CA GLN A 146 8.41 -2.48 27.73
C GLN A 146 8.86 -1.34 26.80
#